data_AF-A0A845GCR1-F1
#
_entry.id   AF-A0A845GCR1-F1
#
_cell.length_a   1.000
_cell.length_b   1.000
_cell.length_c   1.000
_cell.angle_alpha   90.00
_cell.angle_beta   90.00
_cell.angle_gamma   90.00
#
_symmetry.space_group_name_H-M   'P 1'
#
loop_
_entity.id
_entity.type
_entity.pdbx_description
1 polymer ?
#
loop_
_entity_poly.entity_id
_entity_poly.type
_entity_poly.pdbx_seq_one_letter_code
_entity_poly.pdbx_strand_id
1 'polypeptide(L)' 'MKLESYWLDTAPQFTAGARDALPASADVVVVGGGYTGLSAALALARRGASVV' A
#
# COMPACT_ATOMS: atom_id res chain seq x y z
N MET A 1 5.53 20.94 -24.15
CA MET A 1 5.01 20.59 -22.81
C MET A 1 4.83 19.09 -22.78
N LYS A 2 5.42 18.36 -21.82
CA LYS A 2 5.17 16.92 -21.68
C LYS A 2 3.86 16.75 -20.91
N LEU A 3 2.91 16.01 -21.48
CA LEU A 3 1.58 15.80 -20.90
C LEU A 3 1.45 14.45 -20.20
N GLU A 4 2.39 13.52 -20.43
CA GLU A 4 2.41 12.24 -19.72
C GLU A 4 2.95 12.39 -18.29
N SER A 5 2.48 11.52 -17.40
CA SER A 5 3.05 11.36 -16.06
C SER A 5 4.50 10.91 -16.17
N TYR A 6 5.42 11.72 -15.66
CA TYR A 6 6.85 11.39 -15.64
C TYR A 6 7.15 10.06 -14.95
N TRP A 7 6.39 9.71 -13.90
CA TRP A 7 6.55 8.44 -13.21
C TRP A 7 6.09 7.26 -14.06
N LEU A 8 4.90 7.35 -14.64
CA LEU A 8 4.34 6.24 -15.43
C LEU A 8 5.07 6.04 -16.77
N ASP A 9 5.69 7.09 -17.29
CA ASP A 9 6.43 7.04 -18.55
C ASP A 9 7.70 6.17 -18.46
N THR A 10 8.40 6.21 -17.31
CA THR A 10 9.69 5.50 -17.15
C THR A 10 9.68 4.38 -16.12
N ALA A 11 8.66 4.31 -15.25
CA ALA A 11 8.62 3.27 -14.24
C ALA A 11 8.40 1.89 -14.89
N PRO A 12 9.16 0.87 -14.47
CA PRO A 12 8.84 -0.50 -14.85
C PRO A 12 7.46 -0.90 -14.31
N GLN A 13 6.79 -1.82 -15.00
CA GLN A 13 5.53 -2.37 -14.52
C GLN A 13 5.69 -2.96 -13.12
N PHE A 14 4.84 -2.55 -12.18
CA PHE A 14 4.85 -3.09 -10.83
C PHE A 14 4.24 -4.50 -10.83
N THR A 15 5.02 -5.49 -10.38
CA THR A 15 4.61 -6.92 -10.34
C THR A 15 4.66 -7.52 -8.93
N ALA A 16 4.97 -6.71 -7.91
CA ALA A 16 5.17 -7.16 -6.53
C ALA A 16 3.91 -7.01 -5.65
N GLY A 17 2.73 -6.80 -6.25
CA GLY A 17 1.46 -6.80 -5.52
C GLY A 17 1.14 -8.19 -4.96
N ALA A 18 0.47 -8.23 -3.80
CA ALA A 18 -0.09 -9.46 -3.28
C ALA A 18 -1.04 -10.08 -4.32
N ARG A 19 -0.94 -11.40 -4.51
CA ARG A 19 -1.73 -12.14 -5.50
C ARG A 19 -3.02 -12.73 -4.93
N ASP A 20 -3.08 -12.83 -3.62
CA ASP A 20 -4.27 -13.31 -2.92
C ASP A 20 -5.38 -12.25 -2.98
N ALA A 21 -6.63 -12.71 -2.88
CA ALA A 21 -7.76 -11.81 -2.77
C ALA A 21 -7.61 -10.93 -1.51
N LEU A 22 -8.00 -9.66 -1.62
CA LEU A 22 -8.10 -8.80 -0.46
C LEU A 22 -9.13 -9.38 0.52
N PRO A 23 -8.90 -9.26 1.84
CA PRO A 23 -9.90 -9.64 2.82
C PRO A 23 -11.17 -8.80 2.64
N ALA A 24 -12.32 -9.37 2.97
CA ALA A 24 -13.62 -8.68 2.86
C ALA A 24 -13.74 -7.47 3.80
N SER A 25 -12.94 -7.44 4.87
CA SER A 25 -12.94 -6.39 5.88
C SER A 25 -11.58 -6.27 6.57
N ALA A 26 -11.29 -5.08 7.08
CA ALA A 26 -10.18 -4.79 7.99
C ALA A 26 -10.63 -3.74 9.00
N ASP A 27 -9.99 -3.69 10.17
CA ASP A 27 -10.23 -2.61 11.12
C ASP A 27 -9.64 -1.29 10.60
N VAL A 28 -8.49 -1.37 9.89
CA VAL A 28 -7.82 -0.22 9.27
C VAL A 28 -7.22 -0.62 7.91
N VAL A 29 -7.32 0.27 6.92
CA VAL A 29 -6.63 0.17 5.63
C VAL A 29 -5.60 1.29 5.52
N VAL A 30 -4.35 0.94 5.23
CA VAL A 30 -3.24 1.89 5.06
C VAL A 30 -2.89 2.05 3.59
N VAL A 31 -3.12 3.25 3.05
CA VAL A 31 -2.77 3.57 1.67
C VAL A 31 -1.31 4.04 1.60
N GLY A 32 -0.42 3.13 1.20
CA GLY A 32 0.99 3.41 0.90
C GLY A 32 1.96 2.70 1.84
N GLY A 33 2.75 1.77 1.30
CA GLY A 33 3.76 0.98 2.03
C GLY A 33 5.09 1.71 2.29
N GLY A 34 5.06 3.03 2.46
CA GLY A 34 6.24 3.82 2.84
C GLY A 34 6.52 3.78 4.35
N TYR A 35 7.55 4.48 4.79
CA TYR A 35 7.97 4.51 6.20
C TYR A 35 6.83 4.85 7.17
N THR A 36 6.07 5.91 6.87
CA THR A 36 4.94 6.36 7.69
C THR A 36 3.81 5.34 7.70
N GLY A 37 3.45 4.78 6.55
CA GLY A 37 2.38 3.79 6.43
C GLY A 37 2.71 2.51 7.17
N LEU A 38 3.91 1.96 6.98
CA LEU A 38 4.35 0.76 7.69
C LEU A 38 4.48 0.99 9.20
N SER A 39 4.93 2.17 9.63
CA SER A 39 4.98 2.54 11.05
C SER A 39 3.58 2.58 11.66
N ALA A 40 2.60 3.16 10.96
CA ALA A 40 1.20 3.20 11.39
C ALA A 40 0.60 1.80 11.44
N ALA A 41 0.79 0.99 10.38
CA ALA A 41 0.30 -0.37 10.31
C ALA A 41 0.85 -1.23 11.45
N LEU A 42 2.16 -1.17 11.71
CA LEU A 42 2.81 -1.88 12.81
C LEU A 42 2.26 -1.45 14.18
N ALA A 43 2.08 -0.14 14.40
CA ALA A 43 1.58 0.39 15.67
C ALA A 43 0.14 -0.07 15.95
N LEU A 44 -0.71 -0.15 14.92
CA LEU A 44 -2.11 -0.59 15.03
C LEU A 44 -2.20 -2.12 15.18
N ALA A 45 -1.44 -2.87 14.39
CA ALA A 45 -1.40 -4.34 14.47
C ALA A 45 -0.93 -4.81 15.86
N ARG A 46 0.06 -4.14 16.46
CA ARG A 46 0.50 -4.42 17.85
C ARG A 46 -0.57 -4.19 18.91
N ARG A 47 -1.64 -3.44 18.59
CA ARG A 47 -2.79 -3.20 19.46
C ARG A 47 -3.97 -4.13 19.15
N GLY A 48 -3.77 -5.10 18.25
CA GLY A 48 -4.75 -6.13 17.91
C GLY A 48 -5.67 -5.78 16.74
N ALA A 49 -5.46 -4.65 16.05
CA ALA A 49 -6.23 -4.32 14.85
C ALA A 49 -5.82 -5.20 13.67
N SER A 50 -6.80 -5.68 12.90
CA SER A 50 -6.60 -6.21 11.55
C SER A 50 -6.28 -5.06 10.60
N VAL A 51 -5.06 -5.03 10.06
CA VAL A 51 -4.59 -3.96 9.15
C VAL A 51 -4.28 -4.53 7.77
N VAL A 52 -4.71 -3.80 6.73
CA VAL A 52 -4.41 -4.06 5.30
C VAL A 52 -3.58 -2.94 4.73
#